data_AF-A0A419W5B6-F1
#
_entry.id   AF-A0A419W5B6-F1
#
_cell.length_a   1.000
_cell.length_b   1.000
_cell.length_c   1.000
_cell.angle_alpha   90.00
_cell.angle_beta   90.00
_cell.angle_gamma   90.00
#
_symmetry.space_group_name_H-M   'P 1'
#
loop_
_entity.id
_entity.type
_entity.pdbx_description
1 polymer ?
#
loop_
_entity_poly.entity_id
_entity_poly.type
_entity_poly.pdbx_seq_one_letter_code
_entity_poly.pdbx_strand_id
1 'polypeptide(L)'
;MLITPNDTIQNIAESHPELVPVFEKNGLGSYFTPANLKKIGRFTRLGTLLRSSKLDVDTFIAMLNQSLTDTTASVESDKPLDQLHFMAMLPCGLRNPFKDFIEAHVLEHPTEYAGLDYLTEGNVNHELSYYPMLDHVSSADELPDIMLASDVNNFFHRPFQERFVGKGIFETFTPYTPNPYLEKAGFADPSGNYTMLTANMLVMAVDTERLGSIPMPTVWSDLLTEAFVDEIIMRGEDDFFCNAIMLPFYKEHGFYAIRQMAQNIRTGKHPAEMVKLADKGGEDAATVYIMPYFFAKKIKNPKVKLLWPEDGAIASPVFMMVRKSAMEKHSSLLNFLLSKETGELLVSRFFPAIHPEVENTLPESVKWLGWDFLNKHDIGKLKDEIRDVFMEVWKQKAVV
;
A
#
# COMPACT_ATOMS: atom_id res chain seq x y z
N MET A 1 -22.25 -21.30 21.75
CA MET A 1 -21.15 -20.62 22.47
C MET A 1 -21.57 -19.17 22.65
N LEU A 2 -21.15 -18.47 23.71
CA LEU A 2 -21.48 -17.05 23.82
C LEU A 2 -20.63 -16.25 22.82
N ILE A 3 -21.27 -15.36 22.07
CA ILE A 3 -20.59 -14.35 21.25
C ILE A 3 -19.74 -13.48 22.16
N THR A 4 -18.50 -13.26 21.75
CA THR A 4 -17.57 -12.34 22.40
C THR A 4 -17.15 -11.23 21.43
N PRO A 5 -16.62 -10.11 21.93
CA PRO A 5 -16.05 -9.07 21.07
C PRO A 5 -14.91 -9.57 20.16
N ASN A 6 -14.33 -10.74 20.47
CA ASN A 6 -13.21 -11.32 19.74
C ASN A 6 -13.63 -12.22 18.57
N ASP A 7 -14.90 -12.58 18.48
CA ASP A 7 -15.38 -13.42 17.38
C ASP A 7 -15.36 -12.63 16.08
N THR A 8 -15.03 -13.30 14.97
CA THR A 8 -15.03 -12.67 13.65
C THR A 8 -16.45 -12.63 13.11
N ILE A 9 -16.78 -11.60 12.31
CA ILE A 9 -18.14 -11.49 11.75
C ILE A 9 -18.46 -12.62 10.76
N GLN A 10 -17.45 -13.25 10.14
CA GLN A 10 -17.65 -14.48 9.36
C GLN A 10 -17.92 -15.69 10.27
N ASN A 11 -17.17 -15.88 11.35
CA ASN A 11 -17.46 -16.96 12.30
C ASN A 11 -18.87 -16.81 12.88
N ILE A 12 -19.30 -15.58 13.17
CA ILE A 12 -20.67 -15.29 13.61
C ILE A 12 -21.67 -15.60 12.49
N ALA A 13 -21.42 -15.18 11.25
CA ALA A 13 -22.32 -15.46 10.13
C ALA A 13 -22.47 -16.96 9.82
N GLU A 14 -21.41 -17.74 10.03
CA GLU A 14 -21.37 -19.19 9.73
C GLU A 14 -21.86 -20.04 10.89
N SER A 15 -21.45 -19.71 12.13
CA SER A 15 -21.84 -20.45 13.33
C SER A 15 -23.18 -20.00 13.91
N HIS A 16 -23.61 -18.78 13.59
CA HIS A 16 -24.81 -18.13 14.12
C HIS A 16 -25.55 -17.30 13.06
N PRO A 17 -25.93 -17.88 11.90
CA PRO A 17 -26.64 -17.17 10.83
C PRO A 17 -27.95 -16.53 11.30
N GLU A 18 -28.57 -17.07 12.36
CA GLU A 18 -29.74 -16.52 13.03
C GLU A 18 -29.53 -15.11 13.62
N LEU A 19 -28.28 -14.71 13.86
CA LEU A 19 -27.93 -13.37 14.36
C LEU A 19 -27.83 -12.32 13.24
N VAL A 20 -27.68 -12.71 11.98
CA VAL A 20 -27.52 -11.78 10.85
C VAL A 20 -28.63 -10.72 10.77
N PRO A 21 -29.93 -11.07 10.94
CA PRO A 21 -31.00 -10.07 10.99
C PRO A 21 -30.86 -9.02 12.11
N VAL A 22 -30.21 -9.37 13.22
CA VAL A 22 -29.93 -8.44 14.32
C VAL A 22 -28.90 -7.40 13.88
N PHE A 23 -27.88 -7.79 13.11
CA PHE A 23 -26.90 -6.87 12.51
C PHE A 23 -27.55 -5.97 11.46
N GLU A 24 -28.42 -6.50 10.62
CA GLU A 24 -29.17 -5.71 9.61
C GLU A 24 -30.02 -4.61 10.26
N LYS A 25 -30.78 -4.96 11.31
CA LYS A 25 -31.62 -4.02 12.05
C LYS A 25 -30.83 -2.87 12.68
N ASN A 26 -29.55 -3.09 12.94
CA ASN A 26 -28.64 -2.10 13.53
C ASN A 26 -27.71 -1.45 12.50
N GLY A 27 -28.02 -1.55 11.20
CA GLY A 27 -27.30 -0.86 10.13
C GLY A 27 -25.98 -1.51 9.70
N LEU A 28 -25.72 -2.75 10.13
CA LEU A 28 -24.49 -3.50 9.82
C LEU A 28 -24.69 -4.59 8.76
N GLY A 29 -25.88 -4.66 8.14
CA GLY A 29 -26.23 -5.73 7.20
C GLY A 29 -25.29 -5.87 6.01
N SER A 30 -24.72 -4.75 5.53
CA SER A 30 -23.80 -4.77 4.38
C SER A 30 -22.56 -5.62 4.62
N TYR A 31 -22.08 -5.71 5.88
CA TYR A 31 -20.92 -6.51 6.27
C TYR A 31 -21.18 -8.02 6.20
N PHE A 32 -22.45 -8.43 6.27
CA PHE A 32 -22.88 -9.82 6.25
C PHE A 32 -23.32 -10.32 4.86
N THR A 33 -23.10 -9.51 3.82
CA THR A 33 -23.31 -9.98 2.44
C THR A 33 -22.24 -11.02 2.06
N PRO A 34 -22.54 -12.03 1.22
CA PRO A 34 -21.57 -13.07 0.85
C PRO A 34 -20.26 -12.50 0.26
N ALA A 35 -20.35 -11.39 -0.48
CA ALA A 35 -19.20 -10.71 -1.05
C ALA A 35 -18.31 -10.08 0.04
N ASN A 36 -18.90 -9.42 1.03
CA ASN A 36 -18.17 -8.77 2.12
C ASN A 36 -17.70 -9.76 3.18
N LEU A 37 -18.47 -10.80 3.50
CA LEU A 37 -18.01 -11.87 4.38
C LEU A 37 -16.78 -12.57 3.80
N LYS A 38 -16.78 -12.89 2.51
CA LYS A 38 -15.62 -13.49 1.82
C LYS A 38 -14.40 -12.57 1.80
N LYS A 39 -14.63 -11.25 1.77
CA LYS A 39 -13.60 -10.21 1.63
C LYS A 39 -12.99 -9.77 2.96
N ILE A 40 -13.83 -9.50 3.96
CA ILE A 40 -13.44 -8.91 5.26
C ILE A 40 -13.97 -9.68 6.47
N GLY A 41 -14.90 -10.63 6.27
CA GLY A 41 -15.65 -11.23 7.35
C GLY A 41 -14.78 -12.04 8.32
N ARG A 42 -13.88 -12.87 7.81
CA ARG A 42 -12.88 -13.64 8.60
C ARG A 42 -11.86 -12.79 9.31
N PHE A 43 -11.64 -11.55 8.87
CA PHE A 43 -10.60 -10.66 9.40
C PHE A 43 -11.13 -9.62 10.38
N THR A 44 -12.45 -9.41 10.40
CA THR A 44 -13.08 -8.36 11.21
C THR A 44 -13.62 -8.96 12.50
N ARG A 45 -12.97 -8.66 13.63
CA ARG A 45 -13.53 -8.94 14.96
C ARG A 45 -14.78 -8.10 15.19
N LEU A 46 -15.77 -8.67 15.85
CA LEU A 46 -17.04 -8.02 16.13
C LEU A 46 -16.85 -6.72 16.93
N GLY A 47 -16.02 -6.73 17.98
CA GLY A 47 -15.75 -5.53 18.76
C GLY A 47 -15.14 -4.40 17.93
N THR A 48 -14.34 -4.75 16.92
CA THR A 48 -13.76 -3.78 15.98
C THR A 48 -14.82 -3.18 15.07
N LEU A 49 -15.71 -4.02 14.51
CA LEU A 49 -16.84 -3.54 13.71
C LEU A 49 -17.71 -2.58 14.53
N LEU A 50 -18.12 -3.00 15.74
CA LEU A 50 -18.99 -2.21 16.61
C LEU A 50 -18.39 -0.85 16.97
N ARG A 51 -17.10 -0.79 17.32
CA ARG A 51 -16.41 0.48 17.58
C ARG A 51 -16.36 1.37 16.33
N SER A 52 -16.05 0.81 15.17
CA SER A 52 -16.03 1.56 13.91
C SER A 52 -17.40 2.16 13.56
N SER A 53 -18.46 1.46 13.95
CA SER A 53 -19.85 1.88 13.77
C SER A 53 -20.40 2.72 14.93
N LYS A 54 -19.56 3.12 15.90
CA LYS A 54 -19.92 3.88 17.11
C LYS A 54 -21.02 3.22 17.95
N LEU A 55 -21.04 1.90 17.98
CA LEU A 55 -21.93 1.10 18.80
C LEU A 55 -21.23 0.69 20.09
N ASP A 56 -21.98 0.70 21.19
CA ASP A 56 -21.50 0.22 22.48
C ASP A 56 -21.29 -1.30 22.44
N VAL A 57 -20.05 -1.73 22.65
CA VAL A 57 -19.64 -3.13 22.44
C VAL A 57 -20.33 -4.06 23.44
N ASP A 58 -20.33 -3.70 24.72
CA ASP A 58 -20.83 -4.58 25.78
C ASP A 58 -22.35 -4.76 25.69
N THR A 59 -23.08 -3.66 25.41
CA THR A 59 -24.54 -3.70 25.22
C THR A 59 -24.93 -4.54 24.02
N PHE A 60 -24.21 -4.40 22.90
CA PHE A 60 -24.53 -5.14 21.68
C PHE A 60 -24.21 -6.64 21.81
N ILE A 61 -23.11 -6.99 22.49
CA ILE A 61 -22.75 -8.38 22.78
C ILE A 61 -23.78 -9.04 23.70
N ALA A 62 -24.25 -8.34 24.72
CA ALA A 62 -25.31 -8.84 25.61
C ALA A 62 -26.60 -9.16 24.82
N MET A 63 -26.98 -8.28 23.89
CA MET A 63 -28.14 -8.46 23.01
C MET A 63 -28.00 -9.69 22.08
N LEU A 64 -26.83 -9.89 21.47
CA LEU A 64 -26.59 -11.06 20.60
C LEU A 64 -26.63 -12.36 21.41
N ASN A 65 -26.02 -12.38 22.58
CA ASN A 65 -26.02 -13.56 23.46
C ASN A 65 -27.40 -13.91 24.00
N GLN A 66 -28.24 -12.92 24.28
CA GLN A 66 -29.64 -13.14 24.64
C GLN A 66 -30.46 -13.72 23.48
N SER A 67 -30.05 -13.44 22.24
CA SER A 67 -30.68 -13.99 21.04
C SER A 67 -30.23 -15.42 20.72
N LEU A 68 -29.05 -15.83 21.22
CA LEU A 68 -28.51 -17.19 21.05
C LEU A 68 -29.05 -18.23 22.02
N THR A 69 -29.73 -17.82 23.08
CA THR A 69 -30.33 -18.75 24.05
C THR A 69 -31.46 -19.63 23.46
N ASP A 70 -31.86 -19.40 22.20
CA ASP A 70 -32.97 -20.12 21.55
C ASP A 70 -32.57 -21.05 20.39
N THR A 71 -31.31 -21.14 19.93
CA THR A 71 -30.97 -22.10 18.87
C THR A 71 -29.46 -22.41 18.80
N THR A 72 -29.09 -23.70 18.64
CA THR A 72 -27.70 -24.18 18.63
C THR A 72 -27.36 -24.93 17.33
N ALA A 73 -26.24 -24.61 16.66
CA ALA A 73 -25.22 -25.55 16.17
C ALA A 73 -24.08 -24.85 15.38
N SER A 74 -22.85 -25.35 15.52
CA SER A 74 -21.52 -24.81 15.14
C SER A 74 -20.84 -25.51 13.94
N VAL A 75 -19.88 -24.87 13.23
CA VAL A 75 -18.71 -25.49 12.51
C VAL A 75 -17.49 -24.51 12.41
N GLU A 76 -16.27 -25.06 12.31
CA GLU A 76 -14.88 -24.58 12.61
C GLU A 76 -14.16 -23.56 11.68
N SER A 77 -12.98 -23.06 12.14
CA SER A 77 -12.32 -21.74 11.95
C SER A 77 -10.96 -21.67 11.21
N ASP A 78 -10.61 -20.50 10.65
CA ASP A 78 -9.23 -20.04 10.30
C ASP A 78 -8.69 -18.96 11.29
N LYS A 79 -7.36 -18.88 11.48
CA LYS A 79 -6.65 -18.21 12.60
C LYS A 79 -6.59 -16.65 12.58
N PRO A 80 -6.39 -15.97 13.73
CA PRO A 80 -6.29 -14.50 13.88
C PRO A 80 -4.88 -13.89 13.60
N LEU A 81 -4.82 -12.56 13.42
CA LEU A 81 -3.62 -11.75 13.03
C LEU A 81 -2.41 -11.88 13.96
N ASP A 82 -2.64 -11.98 15.27
CA ASP A 82 -1.63 -12.22 16.31
C ASP A 82 -0.98 -13.61 16.21
N GLN A 83 -1.51 -14.48 15.35
CA GLN A 83 -0.94 -15.78 15.03
C GLN A 83 -0.19 -15.79 13.69
N LEU A 84 -0.16 -14.69 12.93
CA LEU A 84 0.66 -14.57 11.72
C LEU A 84 2.10 -14.18 12.10
N HIS A 85 3.07 -14.90 11.56
CA HIS A 85 4.48 -14.55 11.67
C HIS A 85 4.91 -13.55 10.60
N PHE A 86 4.40 -13.68 9.38
CA PHE A 86 4.80 -12.82 8.26
C PHE A 86 3.60 -12.32 7.47
N MET A 87 3.57 -11.01 7.20
CA MET A 87 2.58 -10.38 6.34
C MET A 87 3.27 -9.52 5.28
N ALA A 88 2.84 -9.60 4.02
CA ALA A 88 3.34 -8.74 2.95
C ALA A 88 2.21 -8.04 2.20
N MET A 89 2.29 -6.70 2.12
CA MET A 89 1.36 -5.82 1.42
C MET A 89 2.08 -5.11 0.25
N LEU A 90 2.06 -5.76 -0.91
CA LEU A 90 2.93 -5.43 -2.04
C LEU A 90 2.23 -4.63 -3.15
N PRO A 91 2.97 -3.83 -3.94
CA PRO A 91 2.41 -3.19 -5.11
C PRO A 91 1.97 -4.23 -6.16
N CYS A 92 0.94 -3.92 -6.94
CA CYS A 92 0.29 -4.88 -7.87
C CYS A 92 1.25 -5.53 -8.86
N GLY A 93 2.34 -4.86 -9.25
CA GLY A 93 3.35 -5.39 -10.17
C GLY A 93 4.26 -6.48 -9.55
N LEU A 94 4.37 -6.50 -8.22
CA LEU A 94 5.28 -7.38 -7.48
C LEU A 94 4.56 -8.46 -6.67
N ARG A 95 3.28 -8.25 -6.31
CA ARG A 95 2.51 -9.16 -5.45
C ARG A 95 2.56 -10.63 -5.87
N ASN A 96 2.02 -10.97 -7.05
CA ASN A 96 1.90 -12.38 -7.45
C ASN A 96 3.29 -13.03 -7.63
N PRO A 97 4.25 -12.40 -8.34
CA PRO A 97 5.59 -12.98 -8.49
C PRO A 97 6.30 -13.25 -7.16
N PHE A 98 6.17 -12.33 -6.22
CA PHE A 98 6.78 -12.46 -4.91
C PHE A 98 6.08 -13.52 -4.06
N LYS A 99 4.74 -13.60 -4.14
CA LYS A 99 3.97 -14.67 -3.52
C LYS A 99 4.44 -16.04 -4.01
N ASP A 100 4.44 -16.25 -5.33
CA ASP A 100 4.84 -17.53 -5.93
C ASP A 100 6.28 -17.89 -5.54
N PHE A 101 7.17 -16.90 -5.45
CA PHE A 101 8.56 -17.06 -5.05
C PHE A 101 8.74 -17.48 -3.58
N ILE A 102 8.00 -16.86 -2.65
CA ILE A 102 8.03 -17.25 -1.23
C ILE A 102 7.40 -18.63 -1.04
N GLU A 103 6.25 -18.90 -1.66
CA GLU A 103 5.56 -20.18 -1.55
C GLU A 103 6.46 -21.33 -2.02
N ALA A 104 7.17 -21.14 -3.14
CA ALA A 104 8.15 -22.11 -3.63
C ALA A 104 9.29 -22.34 -2.63
N HIS A 105 9.88 -21.27 -2.10
CA HIS A 105 11.00 -21.39 -1.15
C HIS A 105 10.60 -22.08 0.16
N VAL A 106 9.44 -21.73 0.71
CA VAL A 106 8.89 -22.38 1.92
C VAL A 106 8.64 -23.88 1.67
N LEU A 107 8.10 -24.22 0.49
CA LEU A 107 7.83 -25.61 0.13
C LEU A 107 9.10 -26.44 -0.06
N GLU A 108 10.18 -25.83 -0.55
CA GLU A 108 11.49 -26.48 -0.72
C GLU A 108 12.23 -26.70 0.61
N HIS A 109 11.88 -25.94 1.67
CA HIS A 109 12.55 -25.97 2.97
C HIS A 109 11.56 -26.24 4.14
N PRO A 110 10.79 -27.34 4.10
CA PRO A 110 9.66 -27.55 5.02
C PRO A 110 10.05 -27.68 6.49
N THR A 111 11.25 -28.19 6.79
CA THR A 111 11.75 -28.29 8.17
C THR A 111 12.15 -26.92 8.73
N GLU A 112 12.72 -26.05 7.89
CA GLU A 112 13.18 -24.72 8.26
C GLU A 112 12.01 -23.77 8.53
N TYR A 113 10.93 -23.91 7.76
CA TYR A 113 9.71 -23.10 7.87
C TYR A 113 8.55 -23.83 8.56
N ALA A 114 8.85 -24.87 9.34
CA ALA A 114 7.83 -25.60 10.09
C ALA A 114 7.07 -24.66 11.05
N GLY A 115 5.76 -24.51 10.86
CA GLY A 115 4.92 -23.63 11.67
C GLY A 115 4.95 -22.15 11.29
N LEU A 116 5.55 -21.79 10.15
CA LEU A 116 5.46 -20.43 9.61
C LEU A 116 4.03 -20.15 9.09
N ASP A 117 3.22 -19.46 9.88
CA ASP A 117 1.98 -18.84 9.42
C ASP A 117 2.28 -17.50 8.70
N TYR A 118 1.91 -17.37 7.42
CA TYR A 118 2.17 -16.16 6.62
C TYR A 118 1.06 -15.77 5.64
N LEU A 119 1.04 -14.49 5.25
CA LEU A 119 0.06 -13.90 4.32
C LEU A 119 0.74 -12.96 3.31
N THR A 120 0.44 -13.13 2.01
CA THR A 120 0.86 -12.23 0.92
C THR A 120 -0.34 -11.61 0.21
N GLU A 121 -0.52 -10.31 0.35
CA GLU A 121 -1.64 -9.55 -0.20
C GLU A 121 -1.21 -8.38 -1.10
N GLY A 122 -2.17 -7.89 -1.88
CA GLY A 122 -1.96 -6.73 -2.74
C GLY A 122 -2.33 -5.46 -2.00
N ASN A 123 -1.60 -4.39 -2.28
CA ASN A 123 -1.87 -3.05 -1.77
C ASN A 123 -3.08 -2.40 -2.47
N VAL A 124 -4.22 -3.11 -2.49
CA VAL A 124 -5.47 -2.71 -3.12
C VAL A 124 -6.25 -1.86 -2.12
N ASN A 125 -6.06 -0.55 -2.26
CA ASN A 125 -6.78 0.54 -1.60
C ASN A 125 -6.49 0.68 -0.11
N HIS A 126 -5.68 1.68 0.23
CA HIS A 126 -5.32 2.05 1.61
C HIS A 126 -6.55 2.24 2.52
N GLU A 127 -7.72 2.56 1.99
CA GLU A 127 -8.95 2.79 2.77
C GLU A 127 -9.81 1.53 3.00
N LEU A 128 -9.56 0.43 2.26
CA LEU A 128 -10.30 -0.84 2.37
C LEU A 128 -9.40 -2.03 2.80
N SER A 129 -8.15 -1.74 3.18
CA SER A 129 -7.12 -2.71 3.56
C SER A 129 -6.82 -2.65 5.06
N TYR A 130 -5.84 -3.41 5.55
CA TYR A 130 -5.39 -3.41 6.94
C TYR A 130 -4.81 -2.06 7.42
N TYR A 131 -4.41 -1.18 6.48
CA TYR A 131 -3.74 0.09 6.78
C TYR A 131 -4.51 1.05 7.70
N PRO A 132 -5.82 1.31 7.55
CA PRO A 132 -6.58 2.18 8.45
C PRO A 132 -6.69 1.61 9.86
N MET A 133 -6.56 0.28 10.01
CA MET A 133 -6.59 -0.38 11.31
C MET A 133 -5.28 -0.19 12.10
N LEU A 134 -4.15 0.01 11.42
CA LEU A 134 -2.83 0.21 12.05
C LEU A 134 -2.82 1.41 13.01
N ASP A 135 -3.56 2.47 12.69
CA ASP A 135 -3.69 3.65 13.55
C ASP A 135 -4.54 3.39 14.81
N HIS A 136 -5.16 2.22 14.92
CA HIS A 136 -5.97 1.82 16.08
C HIS A 136 -5.37 0.66 16.88
N VAL A 137 -4.24 0.09 16.44
CA VAL A 137 -3.54 -0.97 17.18
C VAL A 137 -3.02 -0.43 18.52
N SER A 138 -3.23 -1.18 19.60
CA SER A 138 -2.91 -0.76 20.96
C SER A 138 -1.67 -1.43 21.54
N SER A 139 -1.39 -2.67 21.11
CA SER A 139 -0.23 -3.47 21.51
C SER A 139 0.54 -4.02 20.32
N ALA A 140 1.85 -4.18 20.46
CA ALA A 140 2.69 -4.83 19.45
C ALA A 140 2.40 -6.32 19.29
N ASP A 141 1.76 -6.95 20.27
CA ASP A 141 1.35 -8.37 20.19
C ASP A 141 0.14 -8.58 19.25
N GLU A 142 -0.52 -7.51 18.85
CA GLU A 142 -1.57 -7.55 17.81
C GLU A 142 -0.99 -7.48 16.39
N LEU A 143 0.34 -7.32 16.26
CA LEU A 143 1.04 -7.18 14.98
C LEU A 143 1.82 -8.47 14.65
N PRO A 144 1.90 -8.85 13.37
CA PRO A 144 2.82 -9.90 12.92
C PRO A 144 4.27 -9.62 13.28
N ASP A 145 5.08 -10.69 13.37
CA ASP A 145 6.51 -10.59 13.66
C ASP A 145 7.28 -9.79 12.58
N ILE A 146 6.92 -10.01 11.31
CA ILE A 146 7.48 -9.32 10.14
C ILE A 146 6.33 -8.80 9.28
N MET A 147 6.37 -7.49 8.95
CA MET A 147 5.41 -6.86 8.06
C MET A 147 6.13 -6.15 6.93
N LEU A 148 5.90 -6.59 5.70
CA LEU A 148 6.34 -5.93 4.49
C LEU A 148 5.23 -5.02 3.99
N ALA A 149 5.57 -3.75 3.76
CA ALA A 149 4.63 -2.72 3.36
C ALA A 149 5.16 -1.93 2.17
N SER A 150 4.26 -1.23 1.50
CA SER A 150 4.59 -0.40 0.35
C SER A 150 3.94 0.96 0.42
N ASP A 151 4.59 1.93 -0.21
CA ASP A 151 4.26 3.35 -0.20
C ASP A 151 4.44 4.04 1.17
N VAL A 152 4.35 5.37 1.18
CA VAL A 152 4.30 6.16 2.41
C VAL A 152 2.90 6.03 3.04
N ASN A 153 2.77 5.01 3.88
CA ASN A 153 1.50 4.54 4.46
C ASN A 153 1.43 4.76 5.99
N ASN A 154 0.47 4.12 6.65
CA ASN A 154 0.18 4.30 8.08
C ASN A 154 1.35 3.94 9.02
N PHE A 155 2.32 3.13 8.58
CA PHE A 155 3.54 2.90 9.36
C PHE A 155 4.36 4.18 9.57
N PHE A 156 4.16 5.22 8.76
CA PHE A 156 4.79 6.54 8.93
C PHE A 156 3.87 7.56 9.61
N HIS A 157 2.63 7.21 9.95
CA HIS A 157 1.72 8.12 10.64
C HIS A 157 2.15 8.29 12.11
N ARG A 158 1.96 9.50 12.64
CA ARG A 158 2.38 9.84 14.01
C ARG A 158 1.86 8.87 15.08
N PRO A 159 0.59 8.42 15.08
CA PRO A 159 0.10 7.48 16.08
C PRO A 159 0.85 6.14 16.08
N PHE A 160 1.22 5.60 14.91
CA PHE A 160 2.01 4.38 14.82
C PHE A 160 3.47 4.62 15.25
N GLN A 161 4.05 5.74 14.82
CA GLN A 161 5.40 6.16 15.19
C GLN A 161 5.57 6.23 16.71
N GLU A 162 4.72 6.99 17.40
CA GLU A 162 4.82 7.20 18.85
C GLU A 162 4.55 5.93 19.66
N ARG A 163 3.63 5.07 19.19
CA ARG A 163 3.29 3.85 19.91
C ARG A 163 4.33 2.75 19.78
N PHE A 164 4.96 2.61 18.62
CA PHE A 164 5.78 1.43 18.33
C PHE A 164 7.21 1.76 17.87
N VAL A 165 7.37 2.59 16.84
CA VAL A 165 8.69 2.90 16.25
C VAL A 165 9.56 3.67 17.23
N GLY A 166 9.05 4.77 17.80
CA GLY A 166 9.76 5.58 18.81
C GLY A 166 10.02 4.85 20.13
N LYS A 167 9.36 3.72 20.37
CA LYS A 167 9.64 2.82 21.51
C LYS A 167 10.68 1.75 21.19
N GLY A 168 11.21 1.74 19.96
CA GLY A 168 12.25 0.81 19.53
C GLY A 168 11.79 -0.63 19.44
N ILE A 169 10.52 -0.87 19.10
CA ILE A 169 9.95 -2.23 18.93
C ILE A 169 10.48 -2.91 17.66
N PHE A 170 10.77 -2.10 16.64
CA PHE A 170 11.28 -2.54 15.36
C PHE A 170 12.76 -2.23 15.20
N GLU A 171 13.43 -3.00 14.35
CA GLU A 171 14.84 -2.79 14.01
C GLU A 171 15.10 -3.17 12.56
N THR A 172 16.02 -2.45 11.92
CA THR A 172 16.49 -2.78 10.59
C THR A 172 17.32 -4.07 10.63
N PHE A 173 17.00 -4.99 9.73
CA PHE A 173 17.82 -6.16 9.43
C PHE A 173 18.74 -5.82 8.24
N THR A 174 20.04 -5.64 8.47
CA THR A 174 21.01 -5.28 7.43
C THR A 174 22.15 -6.30 7.39
N PRO A 175 22.03 -7.37 6.58
CA PRO A 175 23.06 -8.40 6.47
C PRO A 175 24.24 -7.98 5.58
N TYR A 176 24.14 -6.86 4.85
CA TYR A 176 25.16 -6.37 3.92
C TYR A 176 25.08 -4.86 3.70
N THR A 177 26.14 -4.29 3.12
CA THR A 177 26.11 -2.92 2.58
C THR A 177 25.15 -2.85 1.38
N PRO A 178 24.18 -1.92 1.36
CA PRO A 178 23.23 -1.80 0.26
C PRO A 178 23.88 -1.51 -1.10
N ASN A 179 23.18 -1.87 -2.17
CA ASN A 179 23.57 -1.57 -3.54
C ASN A 179 23.77 -0.05 -3.75
N PRO A 180 24.86 0.39 -4.41
CA PRO A 180 25.15 1.80 -4.64
C PRO A 180 24.03 2.58 -5.35
N TYR A 181 23.20 1.91 -6.14
CA TYR A 181 22.09 2.53 -6.88
C TYR A 181 21.10 3.25 -5.94
N LEU A 182 20.64 2.57 -4.88
CA LEU A 182 19.72 3.16 -3.89
C LEU A 182 20.45 3.92 -2.77
N GLU A 183 21.72 3.57 -2.52
CA GLU A 183 22.56 4.27 -1.55
C GLU A 183 22.74 5.74 -1.91
N LYS A 184 23.04 6.05 -3.19
CA LYS A 184 23.18 7.42 -3.71
C LYS A 184 21.95 8.30 -3.44
N ALA A 185 20.76 7.71 -3.35
CA ALA A 185 19.50 8.41 -3.08
C ALA A 185 19.19 8.59 -1.58
N GLY A 186 20.05 8.10 -0.68
CA GLY A 186 19.80 8.12 0.76
C GLY A 186 18.59 7.27 1.16
N PHE A 187 18.37 6.15 0.47
CA PHE A 187 17.17 5.34 0.62
C PHE A 187 17.11 4.55 1.93
N ALA A 188 18.25 4.03 2.40
CA ALA A 188 18.34 3.27 3.66
C ALA A 188 17.90 4.12 4.86
N ASP A 189 17.23 3.50 5.85
CA ASP A 189 16.79 4.20 7.05
C ASP A 189 17.96 4.54 7.97
N PRO A 190 18.27 5.83 8.20
CA PRO A 190 19.35 6.22 9.12
C PRO A 190 19.02 5.95 10.59
N SER A 191 17.75 5.74 10.92
CA SER A 191 17.27 5.57 12.31
C SER A 191 17.22 4.10 12.75
N GLY A 192 17.45 3.16 11.82
CA GLY A 192 17.53 1.73 12.13
C GLY A 192 16.22 1.07 12.52
N ASN A 193 15.07 1.58 12.06
CA ASN A 193 13.73 1.05 12.34
C ASN A 193 13.12 0.29 11.16
N TYR A 194 13.46 0.67 9.94
CA TYR A 194 12.90 0.14 8.70
C TYR A 194 13.94 -0.62 7.90
N THR A 195 13.62 -1.85 7.49
CA THR A 195 14.42 -2.59 6.50
C THR A 195 13.93 -2.25 5.11
N MET A 196 14.63 -1.35 4.42
CA MET A 196 14.26 -0.93 3.07
C MET A 196 14.59 -2.04 2.06
N LEU A 197 13.61 -2.51 1.30
CA LEU A 197 13.75 -3.69 0.42
C LEU A 197 13.92 -3.30 -1.06
N THR A 198 13.08 -2.39 -1.55
CA THR A 198 13.09 -1.93 -2.94
C THR A 198 12.25 -0.65 -3.09
N ALA A 199 12.14 -0.12 -4.30
CA ALA A 199 11.25 0.99 -4.63
C ALA A 199 10.39 0.69 -5.88
N ASN A 200 9.10 0.99 -5.80
CA ASN A 200 8.25 1.06 -6.97
C ASN A 200 8.53 2.39 -7.69
N MET A 201 9.24 2.33 -8.82
CA MET A 201 9.64 3.51 -9.58
C MET A 201 8.48 4.07 -10.39
N LEU A 202 8.12 5.34 -10.17
CA LEU A 202 7.08 6.05 -10.91
C LEU A 202 7.73 6.96 -11.96
N VAL A 203 7.20 6.93 -13.18
CA VAL A 203 7.73 7.63 -14.36
C VAL A 203 6.61 8.34 -15.13
N MET A 204 6.98 9.09 -16.16
CA MET A 204 6.04 9.66 -17.13
C MET A 204 6.00 8.81 -18.39
N ALA A 205 4.81 8.50 -18.89
CA ALA A 205 4.60 8.01 -20.25
C ALA A 205 3.86 9.08 -21.04
N VAL A 206 4.47 9.60 -22.10
CA VAL A 206 4.00 10.79 -22.83
C VAL A 206 3.62 10.43 -24.26
N ASP A 207 2.36 10.63 -24.63
CA ASP A 207 1.90 10.52 -26.01
C ASP A 207 2.37 11.75 -26.81
N THR A 208 3.38 11.55 -27.64
CA THR A 208 4.00 12.61 -28.44
C THR A 208 3.09 13.22 -29.49
N GLU A 209 2.05 12.51 -29.93
CA GLU A 209 1.08 13.06 -30.88
C GLU A 209 0.11 14.01 -30.17
N ARG A 210 -0.35 13.63 -28.98
CA ARG A 210 -1.22 14.47 -28.14
C ARG A 210 -0.48 15.66 -27.54
N LEU A 211 0.80 15.48 -27.20
CA LEU A 211 1.66 16.55 -26.71
C LEU A 211 1.72 17.74 -27.70
N GLY A 212 1.72 17.45 -29.01
CA GLY A 212 1.65 18.47 -30.05
C GLY A 212 2.78 19.51 -29.93
N SER A 213 2.42 20.76 -29.64
CA SER A 213 3.38 21.86 -29.46
C SER A 213 3.78 22.10 -28.00
N ILE A 214 3.21 21.38 -27.04
CA ILE A 214 3.61 21.48 -25.64
C ILE A 214 5.05 20.98 -25.52
N PRO A 215 5.96 21.70 -24.85
CA PRO A 215 7.31 21.21 -24.62
C PRO A 215 7.31 19.84 -23.91
N MET A 216 8.19 18.94 -24.33
CA MET A 216 8.36 17.66 -23.66
C MET A 216 8.80 17.88 -22.20
N PRO A 217 8.10 17.33 -21.19
CA PRO A 217 8.53 17.48 -19.81
C PRO A 217 9.82 16.69 -19.56
N THR A 218 10.78 17.31 -18.90
CA THR A 218 12.06 16.67 -18.53
C THR A 218 12.16 16.44 -17.02
N VAL A 219 11.44 17.24 -16.22
CA VAL A 219 11.36 17.13 -14.76
C VAL A 219 9.90 17.14 -14.30
N TRP A 220 9.63 16.74 -13.05
CA TRP A 220 8.25 16.68 -12.54
C TRP A 220 7.55 18.04 -12.49
N SER A 221 8.29 19.11 -12.19
CA SER A 221 7.73 20.46 -12.08
C SER A 221 7.18 21.01 -13.40
N ASP A 222 7.60 20.48 -14.55
CA ASP A 222 7.09 20.88 -15.87
C ASP A 222 5.58 20.58 -16.02
N LEU A 223 5.09 19.56 -15.29
CA LEU A 223 3.69 19.16 -15.27
C LEU A 223 2.79 20.14 -14.52
N LEU A 224 3.32 21.18 -13.87
CA LEU A 224 2.53 22.16 -13.09
C LEU A 224 2.04 23.35 -13.92
N THR A 225 2.40 23.41 -15.20
CA THR A 225 2.02 24.51 -16.10
C THR A 225 0.58 24.38 -16.59
N GLU A 226 -0.03 25.49 -17.01
CA GLU A 226 -1.38 25.51 -17.57
C GLU A 226 -1.51 24.75 -18.91
N ALA A 227 -0.37 24.48 -19.57
CA ALA A 227 -0.34 23.67 -20.79
C ALA A 227 -0.81 22.23 -20.56
N PHE A 228 -0.80 21.76 -19.31
CA PHE A 228 -1.23 20.41 -18.95
C PHE A 228 -2.62 20.33 -18.31
N VAL A 229 -3.43 21.40 -18.36
CA VAL A 229 -4.82 21.35 -17.86
C VAL A 229 -5.57 20.20 -18.54
N ASP A 230 -6.13 19.30 -17.74
CA ASP A 230 -6.79 18.06 -18.20
C ASP A 230 -5.94 17.15 -19.11
N GLU A 231 -4.61 17.23 -19.07
CA GLU A 231 -3.73 16.44 -19.93
C GLU A 231 -2.95 15.35 -19.20
N ILE A 232 -3.27 15.10 -17.92
CA ILE A 232 -2.60 14.10 -17.09
C ILE A 232 -3.58 13.04 -16.57
N ILE A 233 -3.19 11.76 -16.64
CA ILE A 233 -3.83 10.66 -15.92
C ILE A 233 -2.82 10.03 -14.96
N MET A 234 -3.26 9.71 -13.75
CA MET A 234 -2.42 9.02 -12.77
C MET A 234 -3.22 7.98 -11.99
N ARG A 235 -2.55 7.24 -11.11
CA ARG A 235 -3.23 6.30 -10.20
C ARG A 235 -4.17 7.06 -9.26
N GLY A 236 -5.45 6.74 -9.37
CA GLY A 236 -6.51 7.24 -8.50
C GLY A 236 -7.86 6.61 -8.85
N GLU A 237 -8.87 6.94 -8.06
CA GLU A 237 -10.30 6.65 -8.18
C GLU A 237 -11.07 7.88 -7.61
N ASP A 238 -12.40 7.91 -7.71
CA ASP A 238 -13.22 9.12 -7.49
C ASP A 238 -12.85 9.99 -6.28
N ASP A 239 -12.55 9.42 -5.12
CA ASP A 239 -12.17 10.17 -3.90
C ASP A 239 -10.70 9.98 -3.48
N PHE A 240 -9.89 9.34 -4.31
CA PHE A 240 -8.52 8.94 -3.95
C PHE A 240 -7.53 9.15 -5.08
N PHE A 241 -6.43 9.85 -4.78
CA PHE A 241 -5.26 9.94 -5.67
C PHE A 241 -4.00 9.51 -4.93
N CYS A 242 -3.07 8.88 -5.67
CA CYS A 242 -1.90 8.23 -5.10
C CYS A 242 -0.95 9.22 -4.41
N ASN A 243 -0.87 9.16 -3.07
CA ASN A 243 0.00 10.02 -2.26
C ASN A 243 1.50 9.87 -2.54
N ALA A 244 1.94 8.71 -3.07
CA ALA A 244 3.30 8.51 -3.55
C ALA A 244 3.76 9.61 -4.53
N ILE A 245 2.83 10.18 -5.31
CA ILE A 245 3.10 11.28 -6.25
C ILE A 245 2.88 12.62 -5.55
N MET A 246 1.78 12.78 -4.82
CA MET A 246 1.42 14.08 -4.25
C MET A 246 2.42 14.59 -3.20
N LEU A 247 3.01 13.71 -2.38
CA LEU A 247 3.97 14.09 -1.35
C LEU A 247 5.27 14.72 -1.93
N PRO A 248 5.92 14.14 -2.96
CA PRO A 248 7.02 14.81 -3.65
C PRO A 248 6.68 16.20 -4.20
N PHE A 249 5.54 16.35 -4.88
CA PHE A 249 5.10 17.65 -5.40
C PHE A 249 4.87 18.67 -4.28
N TYR A 250 4.25 18.25 -3.19
CA TYR A 250 4.08 19.09 -1.99
C TYR A 250 5.42 19.47 -1.37
N LYS A 251 6.37 18.53 -1.24
CA LYS A 251 7.69 18.79 -0.66
C LYS A 251 8.43 19.91 -1.40
N GLU A 252 8.35 19.92 -2.73
CA GLU A 252 9.11 20.86 -3.57
C GLU A 252 8.40 22.21 -3.75
N HIS A 253 7.06 22.21 -3.81
CA HIS A 253 6.28 23.38 -4.24
C HIS A 253 5.05 23.67 -3.36
N GLY A 254 4.88 22.95 -2.25
CA GLY A 254 3.78 23.11 -1.31
C GLY A 254 2.39 22.90 -1.94
N PHE A 255 1.38 23.54 -1.34
CA PHE A 255 0.02 23.46 -1.85
C PHE A 255 -0.20 24.16 -3.20
N TYR A 256 0.77 24.94 -3.71
CA TYR A 256 0.68 25.45 -5.08
C TYR A 256 0.68 24.29 -6.07
N ALA A 257 1.64 23.36 -5.96
CA ALA A 257 1.69 22.20 -6.84
C ALA A 257 0.45 21.30 -6.70
N ILE A 258 -0.08 21.12 -5.50
CA ILE A 258 -1.30 20.31 -5.30
C ILE A 258 -2.49 20.88 -6.08
N ARG A 259 -2.66 22.21 -6.09
CA ARG A 259 -3.73 22.87 -6.85
C ARG A 259 -3.51 22.77 -8.36
N GLN A 260 -2.28 22.98 -8.84
CA GLN A 260 -1.94 22.81 -10.25
C GLN A 260 -2.17 21.37 -10.71
N MET A 261 -1.76 20.38 -9.90
CA MET A 261 -2.01 18.96 -10.17
C MET A 261 -3.50 18.66 -10.24
N ALA A 262 -4.32 19.24 -9.36
CA ALA A 262 -5.79 19.06 -9.41
C ALA A 262 -6.41 19.64 -10.70
N GLN A 263 -5.87 20.75 -11.23
CA GLN A 263 -6.28 21.30 -12.52
C GLN A 263 -5.81 20.40 -13.68
N ASN A 264 -4.57 19.94 -13.64
CA ASN A 264 -3.91 19.25 -14.74
C ASN A 264 -4.29 17.76 -14.85
N ILE A 265 -4.68 17.13 -13.74
CA ILE A 265 -5.14 15.74 -13.73
C ILE A 265 -6.59 15.66 -14.20
N ARG A 266 -6.79 15.03 -15.35
CA ARG A 266 -8.12 14.74 -15.89
C ARG A 266 -8.88 13.75 -15.01
N THR A 267 -8.28 12.59 -14.75
CA THR A 267 -8.93 11.50 -14.03
C THR A 267 -7.93 10.55 -13.38
N GLY A 268 -8.39 9.84 -12.36
CA GLY A 268 -7.69 8.72 -11.75
C GLY A 268 -8.03 7.39 -12.45
N LYS A 269 -7.02 6.56 -12.73
CA LYS A 269 -7.20 5.21 -13.29
C LYS A 269 -6.27 4.20 -12.65
N HIS A 270 -6.65 2.92 -12.62
CA HIS A 270 -5.71 1.87 -12.28
C HIS A 270 -4.60 1.80 -13.36
N PRO A 271 -3.31 1.55 -13.01
CA PRO A 271 -2.23 1.51 -14.01
C PRO A 271 -2.43 0.56 -15.20
N ALA A 272 -3.11 -0.57 -14.99
CA ALA A 272 -3.46 -1.47 -16.09
C ALA A 272 -4.45 -0.85 -17.09
N GLU A 273 -5.35 0.03 -16.63
CA GLU A 273 -6.26 0.79 -17.49
C GLU A 273 -5.51 1.92 -18.20
N MET A 274 -4.57 2.59 -17.51
CA MET A 274 -3.69 3.59 -18.13
C MET A 274 -2.91 3.01 -19.32
N VAL A 275 -2.38 1.78 -19.20
CA VAL A 275 -1.73 1.09 -20.34
C VAL A 275 -2.69 0.93 -21.52
N LYS A 276 -3.93 0.49 -21.27
CA LYS A 276 -4.94 0.31 -22.33
C LYS A 276 -5.31 1.63 -23.00
N LEU A 277 -5.44 2.71 -22.22
CA LEU A 277 -5.75 4.05 -22.74
C LEU A 277 -4.59 4.60 -23.56
N ALA A 278 -3.35 4.47 -23.08
CA ALA A 278 -2.14 4.87 -23.81
C ALA A 278 -1.97 4.08 -25.12
N ASP A 279 -2.36 2.80 -25.14
CA ASP A 279 -2.29 1.96 -26.34
C ASP A 279 -3.40 2.27 -27.35
N LYS A 280 -4.64 2.45 -26.88
CA LYS A 280 -5.81 2.64 -27.75
C LYS A 280 -5.97 4.08 -28.22
N GLY A 281 -5.55 5.05 -27.41
CA GLY A 281 -5.91 6.46 -27.58
C GLY A 281 -7.41 6.70 -27.41
N GLY A 282 -7.93 7.72 -28.10
CA GLY A 282 -9.33 8.16 -28.01
C GLY A 282 -9.51 9.37 -27.11
N GLU A 283 -10.75 9.85 -26.98
CA GLU A 283 -11.07 11.08 -26.24
C GLU A 283 -10.69 10.99 -24.75
N ASP A 284 -10.88 9.82 -24.13
CA ASP A 284 -10.55 9.56 -22.73
C ASP A 284 -9.04 9.44 -22.43
N ALA A 285 -8.19 9.31 -23.47
CA ALA A 285 -6.74 9.22 -23.31
C ALA A 285 -6.13 10.59 -22.97
N ALA A 286 -5.03 10.64 -22.22
CA ALA A 286 -4.33 11.87 -21.87
C ALA A 286 -2.96 11.98 -22.57
N THR A 287 -2.39 13.19 -22.57
CA THR A 287 -1.02 13.42 -23.06
C THR A 287 0.02 12.77 -22.15
N VAL A 288 -0.12 12.87 -20.83
CA VAL A 288 0.84 12.32 -19.86
C VAL A 288 0.15 11.29 -18.95
N TYR A 289 0.81 10.16 -18.76
CA TYR A 289 0.44 9.16 -17.76
C TYR A 289 1.53 9.07 -16.70
N ILE A 290 1.18 9.37 -15.45
CA ILE A 290 2.08 9.16 -14.29
C ILE A 290 1.81 7.77 -13.73
N MET A 291 2.77 6.86 -13.85
CA MET A 291 2.54 5.45 -13.56
C MET A 291 3.79 4.68 -13.14
N PRO A 292 3.63 3.50 -12.51
CA PRO A 292 4.76 2.61 -12.24
C PRO A 292 5.45 2.17 -13.52
N TYR A 293 6.78 2.17 -13.51
CA TYR A 293 7.63 1.81 -14.63
C TYR A 293 7.33 0.39 -15.15
N PHE A 294 7.05 -0.56 -14.25
CA PHE A 294 6.58 -1.90 -14.60
C PHE A 294 5.36 -1.91 -15.54
N PHE A 295 4.40 -1.01 -15.34
CA PHE A 295 3.23 -0.90 -16.22
C PHE A 295 3.59 -0.09 -17.48
N ALA A 296 4.37 0.98 -17.35
CA ALA A 296 4.81 1.80 -18.47
C ALA A 296 5.52 0.96 -19.54
N LYS A 297 6.36 0.00 -19.13
CA LYS A 297 7.05 -0.96 -20.01
C LYS A 297 6.13 -1.88 -20.81
N LYS A 298 4.83 -1.94 -20.50
CA LYS A 298 3.84 -2.76 -21.20
C LYS A 298 3.10 -2.00 -22.31
N ILE A 299 3.28 -0.68 -22.39
CA ILE A 299 2.71 0.15 -23.46
C ILE A 299 3.40 -0.24 -24.77
N LYS A 300 2.59 -0.47 -25.80
CA LYS A 300 3.00 -0.90 -27.14
C LYS A 300 2.86 0.21 -28.18
N ASN A 301 2.08 1.25 -27.90
CA ASN A 301 1.93 2.38 -28.81
C ASN A 301 3.27 3.11 -29.01
N PRO A 302 3.84 3.14 -30.23
CA PRO A 302 5.16 3.73 -30.50
C PRO A 302 5.19 5.26 -30.35
N LYS A 303 4.02 5.90 -30.33
CA LYS A 303 3.85 7.34 -30.11
C LYS A 303 3.98 7.72 -28.64
N VAL A 304 3.83 6.75 -27.74
CA VAL A 304 4.02 6.96 -26.30
C VAL A 304 5.48 6.74 -25.95
N LYS A 305 6.14 7.78 -25.45
CA LYS A 305 7.53 7.74 -25.00
C LYS A 305 7.58 7.61 -23.48
N LEU A 306 8.40 6.68 -23.01
CA LEU A 306 8.67 6.54 -21.58
C LEU A 306 9.79 7.50 -21.21
N LEU A 307 9.52 8.41 -20.29
CA LEU A 307 10.48 9.39 -19.82
C LEU A 307 10.87 9.07 -18.39
N TRP A 308 12.17 8.90 -18.19
CA TRP A 308 12.77 8.92 -16.87
C TRP A 308 13.12 10.38 -16.54
N PRO A 309 12.50 11.00 -15.53
CA PRO A 309 12.72 12.40 -15.21
C PRO A 309 14.20 12.67 -14.87
N GLU A 310 14.74 13.80 -15.31
CA GLU A 310 16.14 14.18 -15.06
C GLU A 310 16.42 14.39 -13.57
N ASP A 311 15.46 14.98 -12.87
CA ASP A 311 15.43 15.15 -11.42
C ASP A 311 15.07 13.85 -10.68
N GLY A 312 14.80 12.77 -11.41
CA GLY A 312 14.69 11.40 -10.94
C GLY A 312 13.27 10.85 -10.89
N ALA A 313 13.15 9.56 -11.20
CA ALA A 313 11.90 8.82 -11.05
C ALA A 313 11.53 8.72 -9.56
N ILE A 314 10.26 8.97 -9.23
CA ILE A 314 9.79 8.94 -7.84
C ILE A 314 9.89 7.51 -7.31
N ALA A 315 10.64 7.34 -6.22
CA ALA A 315 10.79 6.07 -5.52
C ALA A 315 9.72 5.93 -4.44
N SER A 316 8.63 5.20 -4.74
CA SER A 316 7.66 4.79 -3.72
C SER A 316 8.21 3.57 -2.98
N PRO A 317 8.40 3.62 -1.65
CA PRO A 317 9.22 2.65 -0.95
C PRO A 317 8.50 1.31 -0.79
N VAL A 318 9.26 0.22 -0.76
CA VAL A 318 8.85 -1.07 -0.23
C VAL A 318 9.81 -1.42 0.89
N PHE A 319 9.29 -1.65 2.08
CA PHE A 319 10.08 -1.81 3.30
C PHE A 319 9.48 -2.87 4.20
N MET A 320 10.28 -3.35 5.16
CA MET A 320 9.87 -4.31 6.16
C MET A 320 10.02 -3.72 7.56
N MET A 321 9.00 -3.94 8.38
CA MET A 321 9.03 -3.78 9.82
C MET A 321 9.36 -5.15 10.42
N VAL A 322 10.44 -5.25 11.19
CA VAL A 322 10.86 -6.49 11.83
C VAL A 322 10.86 -6.28 13.34
N ARG A 323 10.04 -7.04 14.08
CA ARG A 323 10.07 -6.97 15.55
C ARG A 323 11.43 -7.43 16.04
N LYS A 324 12.06 -6.66 16.93
CA LYS A 324 13.36 -7.02 17.54
C LYS A 324 13.35 -8.42 18.14
N SER A 325 12.28 -8.75 18.86
CA SER A 325 12.10 -10.05 19.52
C SER A 325 12.01 -11.24 18.56
N ALA A 326 11.77 -11.00 17.27
CA ALA A 326 11.54 -12.04 16.26
C ALA A 326 12.70 -12.17 15.26
N MET A 327 13.73 -11.35 15.38
CA MET A 327 14.85 -11.28 14.42
C MET A 327 15.63 -12.60 14.34
N GLU A 328 15.99 -13.18 15.49
CA GLU A 328 16.70 -14.46 15.56
C GLU A 328 15.79 -15.62 15.09
N LYS A 329 14.54 -15.63 15.60
CA LYS A 329 13.51 -16.63 15.29
C LYS A 329 13.26 -16.77 13.78
N HIS A 330 13.23 -15.65 13.06
CA HIS A 330 12.92 -15.61 11.62
C HIS A 330 14.11 -15.27 10.74
N SER A 331 15.34 -15.48 11.23
CA SER A 331 16.57 -15.14 10.52
C SER A 331 16.67 -15.78 9.13
N SER A 332 16.24 -17.04 8.98
CA SER A 332 16.15 -17.72 7.67
C SER A 332 15.27 -16.96 6.67
N LEU A 333 14.06 -16.59 7.08
CA LEU A 333 13.14 -15.83 6.25
C LEU A 333 13.73 -14.45 5.91
N LEU A 334 14.29 -13.75 6.90
CA LEU A 334 14.87 -12.42 6.70
C LEU A 334 16.07 -12.46 5.72
N ASN A 335 16.94 -13.46 5.85
CA ASN A 335 18.04 -13.67 4.93
C ASN A 335 17.54 -13.99 3.51
N PHE A 336 16.51 -14.82 3.38
CA PHE A 336 15.90 -15.11 2.09
C PHE A 336 15.26 -13.87 1.45
N LEU A 337 14.48 -13.10 2.21
CA LEU A 337 13.85 -11.86 1.75
C LEU A 337 14.86 -10.80 1.29
N LEU A 338 16.09 -10.86 1.80
CA LEU A 338 17.19 -10.00 1.41
C LEU A 338 18.22 -10.69 0.51
N SER A 339 17.97 -11.91 0.05
CA SER A 339 18.96 -12.67 -0.71
C SER A 339 19.21 -12.10 -2.11
N LYS A 340 20.26 -12.61 -2.75
CA LYS A 340 20.58 -12.31 -4.15
C LYS A 340 19.42 -12.70 -5.07
N GLU A 341 18.84 -13.88 -4.88
CA GLU A 341 17.73 -14.39 -5.68
C GLU A 341 16.50 -13.50 -5.56
N THR A 342 16.21 -12.98 -4.35
CA THR A 342 15.15 -11.97 -4.18
C THR A 342 15.48 -10.69 -4.96
N GLY A 343 16.73 -10.22 -4.91
CA GLY A 343 17.19 -9.09 -5.70
C GLY A 343 17.02 -9.30 -7.21
N GLU A 344 17.37 -10.47 -7.73
CA GLU A 344 17.22 -10.84 -9.14
C GLU A 344 15.74 -10.87 -9.56
N LEU A 345 14.86 -11.41 -8.71
CA LEU A 345 13.41 -11.35 -8.92
C LEU A 345 12.93 -9.89 -9.04
N LEU A 346 13.36 -9.01 -8.14
CA LEU A 346 12.99 -7.60 -8.14
C LEU A 346 13.41 -6.92 -9.46
N VAL A 347 14.67 -7.07 -9.86
CA VAL A 347 15.19 -6.48 -11.10
C VAL A 347 14.45 -7.02 -12.32
N SER A 348 14.11 -8.32 -12.35
CA SER A 348 13.32 -8.92 -13.45
C SER A 348 11.94 -8.27 -13.63
N ARG A 349 11.43 -7.59 -12.59
CA ARG A 349 10.15 -6.87 -12.57
C ARG A 349 10.30 -5.36 -12.59
N PHE A 350 11.49 -4.85 -12.88
CA PHE A 350 11.83 -3.43 -12.93
C PHE A 350 11.74 -2.71 -11.56
N PHE A 351 12.03 -3.44 -10.48
CA PHE A 351 12.21 -2.90 -9.14
C PHE A 351 13.71 -2.93 -8.81
N PRO A 352 14.32 -1.84 -8.31
CA PRO A 352 15.73 -1.84 -7.97
C PRO A 352 16.01 -2.73 -6.76
N ALA A 353 17.03 -3.58 -6.84
CA ALA A 353 17.47 -4.42 -5.73
C ALA A 353 18.42 -3.67 -4.80
N ILE A 354 18.30 -3.95 -3.50
CA ILE A 354 19.25 -3.48 -2.49
C ILE A 354 20.45 -4.42 -2.30
N HIS A 355 20.40 -5.65 -2.83
CA HIS A 355 21.49 -6.62 -2.69
C HIS A 355 22.74 -6.14 -3.45
N PRO A 356 23.93 -6.13 -2.83
CA PRO A 356 25.13 -5.52 -3.42
C PRO A 356 25.61 -6.22 -4.70
N GLU A 357 25.38 -7.53 -4.82
CA GLU A 357 25.79 -8.30 -6.00
C GLU A 357 24.81 -8.26 -7.18
N VAL A 358 23.64 -7.65 -7.01
CA VAL A 358 22.63 -7.60 -8.07
C VAL A 358 22.76 -6.30 -8.85
N GLU A 359 22.93 -6.41 -10.17
CA GLU A 359 23.05 -5.23 -11.03
C GLU A 359 21.68 -4.59 -11.28
N ASN A 360 21.56 -3.30 -10.93
CA ASN A 360 20.38 -2.49 -11.24
C ASN A 360 20.50 -1.90 -12.65
N THR A 361 19.55 -2.22 -13.53
CA THR A 361 19.54 -1.80 -14.95
C THR A 361 18.69 -0.56 -15.20
N LEU A 362 18.17 0.06 -14.13
CA LEU A 362 17.35 1.26 -14.19
C LEU A 362 18.23 2.52 -14.31
N PRO A 363 17.76 3.62 -14.93
CA PRO A 363 18.49 4.89 -14.96
C PRO A 363 18.80 5.43 -13.56
N GLU A 364 19.93 6.14 -13.39
CA GLU A 364 20.46 6.47 -12.06
C GLU A 364 19.67 7.51 -11.25
N SER A 365 18.94 8.44 -11.90
CA SER A 365 18.26 9.52 -11.18
C SER A 365 17.07 8.98 -10.39
N VAL A 366 17.18 8.90 -9.07
CA VAL A 366 16.12 8.42 -8.17
C VAL A 366 15.66 9.56 -7.26
N LYS A 367 14.36 9.85 -7.27
CA LYS A 367 13.73 10.84 -6.39
C LYS A 367 13.09 10.15 -5.19
N TRP A 368 13.87 9.99 -4.13
CA TRP A 368 13.38 9.56 -2.82
C TRP A 368 12.79 10.74 -2.05
N LEU A 369 11.65 10.53 -1.38
CA LEU A 369 10.99 11.59 -0.59
C LEU A 369 11.90 12.10 0.54
N GLY A 370 12.74 11.24 1.09
CA GLY A 370 13.77 11.58 2.06
C GLY A 370 13.31 11.46 3.51
N TRP A 371 14.18 10.91 4.35
CA TRP A 371 13.93 10.68 5.78
C TRP A 371 13.68 11.97 6.56
N ASP A 372 14.40 13.03 6.23
CA ASP A 372 14.19 14.36 6.80
C ASP A 372 12.74 14.84 6.66
N PHE A 373 12.14 14.61 5.49
CA PHE A 373 10.76 14.99 5.24
C PHE A 373 9.79 14.11 6.04
N LEU A 374 10.01 12.79 6.02
CA LEU A 374 9.21 11.82 6.76
C LEU A 374 9.21 12.09 8.27
N ASN A 375 10.38 12.42 8.84
CA ASN A 375 10.54 12.63 10.27
C ASN A 375 10.02 13.99 10.75
N LYS A 376 10.03 15.02 9.90
CA LYS A 376 9.59 16.38 10.27
C LYS A 376 8.08 16.57 10.21
N HIS A 377 7.35 15.73 9.48
CA HIS A 377 5.92 15.91 9.23
C HIS A 377 5.07 14.84 9.91
N ASP A 378 3.85 15.22 10.32
CA ASP A 378 2.81 14.23 10.57
C ASP A 378 2.27 13.76 9.21
N ILE A 379 2.80 12.64 8.72
CA ILE A 379 2.50 12.14 7.38
C ILE A 379 1.01 11.80 7.21
N GLY A 380 0.35 11.29 8.24
CA GLY A 380 -1.08 10.99 8.17
C GLY A 380 -1.89 12.26 7.96
N LYS A 381 -1.68 13.24 8.84
CA LYS A 381 -2.34 14.54 8.75
C LYS A 381 -2.02 15.27 7.44
N LEU A 382 -0.77 15.24 7.00
CA LEU A 382 -0.36 15.91 5.76
C LEU A 382 -1.04 15.28 4.53
N LYS A 383 -1.18 13.96 4.48
CA LYS A 383 -1.90 13.28 3.39
C LYS A 383 -3.38 13.69 3.37
N ASP A 384 -4.01 13.82 4.53
CA ASP A 384 -5.39 14.33 4.63
C ASP A 384 -5.49 15.78 4.11
N GLU A 385 -4.60 16.67 4.54
CA GLU A 385 -4.59 18.07 4.07
C GLU A 385 -4.36 18.18 2.55
N ILE A 386 -3.43 17.39 2.01
CA ILE A 386 -3.17 17.30 0.56
C ILE A 386 -4.42 16.81 -0.18
N ARG A 387 -5.05 15.73 0.31
CA ARG A 387 -6.29 15.21 -0.28
C ARG A 387 -7.36 16.29 -0.29
N ASP A 388 -7.61 16.93 0.83
CA ASP A 388 -8.70 17.90 0.96
C ASP A 388 -8.51 19.08 -0.02
N VAL A 389 -7.30 19.65 -0.09
CA VAL A 389 -6.98 20.72 -1.05
C VAL A 389 -7.08 20.25 -2.51
N PHE A 390 -6.60 19.04 -2.81
CA PHE A 390 -6.69 18.47 -4.15
C PHE A 390 -8.16 18.28 -4.58
N MET A 391 -8.95 17.62 -3.73
CA MET A 391 -10.34 17.28 -4.02
C MET A 391 -11.23 18.52 -4.09
N GLU A 392 -10.95 19.56 -3.30
CA GLU A 392 -11.65 20.85 -3.40
C GLU A 392 -11.56 21.42 -4.82
N VAL A 393 -10.35 21.49 -5.38
CA VAL A 393 -10.12 22.04 -6.72
C VAL A 393 -10.61 21.07 -7.81
N TRP A 394 -10.31 19.78 -7.68
CA TRP A 394 -10.63 18.79 -8.71
C TRP A 394 -12.15 18.58 -8.87
N LYS A 395 -12.91 18.56 -7.76
CA LYS A 395 -14.38 18.44 -7.83
C LYS A 395 -15.05 19.70 -8.37
N GLN A 396 -14.51 20.89 -8.09
CA GLN A 396 -15.01 22.14 -8.68
C GLN A 396 -14.87 22.13 -10.21
N LYS A 397 -13.75 21.60 -10.72
CA LYS A 397 -13.54 21.42 -12.17
C LYS A 397 -14.58 20.49 -12.80
N ALA A 398 -14.93 19.38 -12.15
CA ALA A 398 -15.87 18.39 -12.70
C ALA A 398 -17.33 18.88 -12.84
N VAL A 399 -17.68 20.03 -12.24
CA VAL A 399 -19.03 20.61 -12.29
C VAL A 399 -19.18 21.65 -13.41
N VAL A 400 -18.07 22.10 -14.00
CA VAL A 400 -18.01 23.05 -15.12
C VAL A 400 -17.83 22.27 -16.42
#